data_AF-A0A2Z5YS03-F1
#
_entry.id   AF-A0A2Z5YS03-F1
#
_cell.length_a   1.000
_cell.length_b   1.000
_cell.length_c   1.000
_cell.angle_alpha   90.00
_cell.angle_beta   90.00
_cell.angle_gamma   90.00
#
_symmetry.space_group_name_H-M   'P 1'
#
loop_
_entity.id
_entity.type
_entity.pdbx_description
1 polymer ?
#
loop_
_entity_poly.entity_id
_entity_poly.type
_entity_poly.pdbx_seq_one_letter_code
_entity_poly.pdbx_strand_id
1 'polypeptide(L)'
;MDIFHAYHDLLSDFADSVGASHSILHVHAGLAIYVLVQYALRTRRASIRALKVVIAVAVAHELFDYLGDPAWTGRDALDDILLTISWPAVLTGLGLHRRARWERRLREQQALAKLSGYTGERRPG
;
A
#
# COMPACT_ATOMS: atom_id res chain seq x y z
N MET A 1 11.62 27.86 -17.71
CA MET A 1 11.95 26.56 -17.11
C MET A 1 10.77 25.66 -17.40
N ASP A 2 11.00 24.61 -18.18
CA ASP A 2 9.97 23.62 -18.45
C ASP A 2 9.63 22.90 -17.13
N ILE A 3 8.35 22.77 -16.81
CA ILE A 3 7.91 22.22 -15.52
C ILE A 3 8.39 20.78 -15.35
N PHE A 4 8.51 20.04 -16.46
CA PHE A 4 9.00 18.67 -16.48
C PHE A 4 10.49 18.58 -16.13
N HIS A 5 11.32 19.47 -16.68
CA HIS A 5 12.75 19.50 -16.34
C HIS A 5 13.00 19.88 -14.88
N ALA A 6 12.30 20.89 -14.36
CA ALA A 6 12.44 21.28 -12.96
C ALA A 6 12.02 20.17 -11.97
N TYR A 7 11.05 19.33 -12.38
CA TYR A 7 10.63 18.17 -11.62
C TYR A 7 11.68 17.05 -11.61
N HIS A 8 12.26 16.72 -12.77
CA HIS A 8 13.32 15.73 -12.86
C HIS A 8 14.58 16.13 -12.10
N ASP A 9 15.00 17.40 -12.21
CA ASP A 9 16.17 17.93 -11.50
C ASP A 9 15.99 17.83 -9.98
N LEU A 10 14.79 18.16 -9.46
CA LEU A 10 14.48 18.02 -8.03
C LEU A 10 14.54 16.55 -7.57
N LEU A 11 14.08 15.63 -8.42
CA LEU A 11 14.05 14.21 -8.09
C LEU A 11 15.47 13.62 -8.10
N SER A 12 16.30 13.99 -9.07
CA SER A 12 17.71 13.57 -9.14
C SER A 12 18.53 14.15 -8.00
N ASP A 13 18.36 15.44 -7.69
CA ASP A 13 19.05 16.10 -6.57
C ASP A 13 18.70 15.43 -5.23
N PHE A 14 17.43 15.04 -5.07
CA PHE A 14 17.02 14.29 -3.88
C PHE A 14 17.66 12.90 -3.82
N ALA A 15 17.66 12.15 -4.93
CA ALA A 15 18.28 10.83 -5.00
C ALA A 15 19.78 10.88 -4.66
N ASP A 16 20.49 11.85 -5.25
CA ASP A 16 21.93 12.05 -5.06
C ASP A 16 22.24 12.49 -3.63
N SER A 17 21.41 13.32 -3.01
CA SER A 17 21.59 13.77 -1.63
C SER A 17 21.46 12.64 -0.59
N VAL A 18 20.70 11.59 -0.91
CA VAL A 18 20.43 10.45 -0.02
C VAL A 18 21.46 9.32 -0.26
N GLY A 19 22.20 9.34 -1.38
CA GLY A 19 23.16 8.30 -1.75
C GLY A 19 22.51 6.92 -1.93
N ALA A 20 21.20 6.88 -2.15
CA ALA A 20 20.41 5.67 -2.31
C ALA A 20 20.37 5.26 -3.77
N SER A 21 20.36 3.95 -4.04
CA SER A 21 20.07 3.48 -5.39
C SER A 21 18.65 3.88 -5.80
N HIS A 22 18.46 4.15 -7.09
CA HIS A 22 17.16 4.50 -7.67
C HIS A 22 16.04 3.53 -7.23
N SER A 23 16.34 2.22 -7.20
CA SER A 23 15.41 1.19 -6.74
C SER A 23 15.04 1.28 -5.25
N ILE A 24 15.98 1.68 -4.39
CA ILE A 24 15.71 1.91 -2.96
C ILE A 24 14.78 3.11 -2.80
N LEU A 25 14.97 4.16 -3.59
CA LEU A 25 14.15 5.37 -3.54
C LEU A 25 12.69 5.05 -3.87
N HIS A 26 12.42 4.29 -4.93
CA HIS A 26 11.06 3.89 -5.31
C HIS A 26 10.35 3.08 -4.25
N VAL A 27 11.06 2.15 -3.60
CA VAL A 27 10.51 1.39 -2.46
C VAL A 27 10.11 2.31 -1.31
N HIS A 28 10.98 3.25 -0.92
CA HIS A 28 10.71 4.14 0.22
C HIS A 28 9.68 5.22 -0.12
N ALA A 29 9.70 5.75 -1.34
CA ALA A 29 8.72 6.70 -1.85
C ALA A 29 7.31 6.08 -1.86
N GLY A 30 7.18 4.87 -2.40
CA GLY A 30 5.92 4.12 -2.39
C GLY A 30 5.37 3.90 -0.98
N LEU A 31 6.24 3.57 -0.02
CA LEU A 31 5.85 3.41 1.38
C LEU A 31 5.44 4.74 2.03
N ALA A 32 6.19 5.82 1.79
CA ALA A 32 5.90 7.15 2.32
C ALA A 32 4.56 7.67 1.80
N ILE A 33 4.31 7.56 0.50
CA ILE A 33 3.04 7.91 -0.13
C ILE A 33 1.91 7.07 0.47
N TYR A 34 2.10 5.76 0.63
CA TYR A 34 1.10 4.88 1.24
C TYR A 34 0.73 5.32 2.67
N VAL A 35 1.71 5.66 3.51
CA VAL A 35 1.47 6.14 4.87
C VAL A 35 0.75 7.50 4.87
N LEU A 36 1.19 8.44 4.03
CA LEU A 36 0.57 9.76 3.88
C LEU A 36 -0.89 9.65 3.44
N VAL A 37 -1.17 8.79 2.45
CA VAL A 37 -2.53 8.55 1.97
C VAL A 37 -3.38 7.92 3.06
N GLN A 38 -2.86 6.94 3.81
CA GLN A 38 -3.62 6.36 4.92
C GLN A 38 -3.92 7.40 6.01
N TYR A 39 -2.97 8.29 6.30
CA TYR A 39 -3.15 9.39 7.23
C TYR A 39 -4.21 10.37 6.74
N ALA A 40 -4.11 10.83 5.50
CA ALA A 40 -5.05 11.78 4.89
C ALA A 40 -6.47 11.21 4.79
N LEU A 41 -6.61 9.96 4.36
CA LEU A 41 -7.90 9.26 4.28
C LEU A 41 -8.39 8.75 5.65
N ARG A 42 -7.61 8.96 6.73
CA ARG A 42 -7.86 8.49 8.10
C ARG A 42 -8.24 7.02 8.16
N THR A 43 -7.68 6.21 7.26
CA THR A 43 -8.04 4.79 7.15
C THR A 43 -7.35 3.99 8.24
N ARG A 44 -8.13 3.31 9.08
CA ARG A 44 -7.58 2.42 10.12
C ARG A 44 -7.23 1.06 9.52
N ARG A 45 -5.94 0.86 9.21
CA ARG A 45 -5.26 -0.42 8.90
C ARG A 45 -5.69 -1.10 7.57
N ALA A 46 -4.71 -1.38 6.71
CA ALA A 46 -4.84 -2.17 5.47
C ALA A 46 -6.00 -1.75 4.57
N SER A 47 -5.94 -0.49 4.14
CA SER A 47 -6.96 0.10 3.28
C SER A 47 -6.66 -0.19 1.82
N ILE A 48 -7.52 -0.98 1.18
CA ILE A 48 -7.51 -1.15 -0.29
C ILE A 48 -7.63 0.22 -0.99
N ARG A 49 -8.32 1.20 -0.37
CA ARG A 49 -8.41 2.56 -0.92
C ARG A 49 -7.05 3.25 -0.95
N ALA A 50 -6.25 3.10 0.10
CA ALA A 50 -4.92 3.68 0.14
C ALA A 50 -4.00 3.04 -0.91
N LEU A 51 -4.08 1.71 -1.08
CA LEU A 51 -3.34 1.01 -2.12
C LEU A 51 -3.71 1.49 -3.53
N LYS A 52 -5.01 1.67 -3.82
CA LYS A 52 -5.46 2.19 -5.13
C LYS A 52 -4.90 3.58 -5.44
N VAL A 53 -4.83 4.46 -4.44
CA VAL A 53 -4.26 5.80 -4.61
C VAL A 53 -2.75 5.71 -4.87
N VAL A 54 -2.02 4.86 -4.14
CA VAL A 54 -0.57 4.66 -4.40
C VAL A 54 -0.33 4.15 -5.82
N ILE A 55 -1.13 3.19 -6.30
CA ILE A 55 -1.05 2.70 -7.68
C ILE A 55 -1.30 3.85 -8.66
N ALA A 56 -2.33 4.67 -8.42
CA ALA A 56 -2.63 5.81 -9.28
C ALA A 56 -1.49 6.85 -9.29
N VAL A 57 -0.85 7.11 -8.15
CA VAL A 57 0.29 8.03 -8.06
C VAL A 57 1.52 7.46 -8.78
N ALA A 58 1.81 6.16 -8.63
CA ALA A 58 2.91 5.51 -9.33
C ALA A 58 2.73 5.55 -10.86
N VAL A 59 1.51 5.28 -11.34
CA VAL A 59 1.20 5.38 -12.78
C VAL A 59 1.25 6.82 -13.28
N ALA A 60 0.78 7.78 -12.47
CA ALA A 60 0.85 9.19 -12.84
C ALA A 60 2.31 9.66 -12.94
N HIS A 61 3.17 9.26 -12.01
CA HIS A 61 4.61 9.53 -12.04
C HIS A 61 5.23 9.05 -13.35
N GLU A 62 4.98 7.80 -13.71
CA GLU A 62 5.48 7.21 -14.95
C GLU A 62 4.97 7.92 -16.21
N LEU A 63 3.72 8.41 -16.16
CA LEU A 63 3.16 9.18 -17.26
C LEU A 63 3.87 10.53 -17.42
N PHE A 64 4.34 11.15 -16.34
CA PHE A 64 5.16 12.36 -16.42
C PHE A 64 6.51 12.08 -17.06
N ASP A 65 7.15 10.97 -16.68
CA ASP A 65 8.46 10.57 -17.23
C ASP A 65 8.34 10.24 -18.73
N TYR A 66 7.27 9.54 -19.14
CA TYR A 66 6.98 9.28 -20.57
C TYR A 66 6.81 10.57 -21.40
N LEU A 67 6.22 11.61 -20.83
CA LEU A 67 6.00 12.89 -21.53
C LEU A 67 7.26 13.78 -21.53
N GLY A 68 8.16 13.60 -20.57
CA GLY A 68 9.35 14.43 -20.35
C GLY A 68 10.65 13.85 -20.93
N ASP A 69 10.74 12.53 -21.08
CA ASP A 69 11.98 11.86 -21.49
C ASP A 69 11.84 11.08 -22.82
N PRO A 70 12.51 11.52 -23.90
CA PRO A 70 12.53 10.78 -25.17
C PRO A 70 13.30 9.45 -25.13
N ALA A 71 14.10 9.17 -24.08
CA ALA A 71 14.81 7.92 -23.88
C ALA A 71 14.01 6.86 -23.08
N TRP A 72 12.76 7.16 -22.75
CA TRP A 72 11.89 6.31 -21.94
C TRP A 72 11.79 4.87 -22.47
N THR A 73 11.94 3.89 -21.57
CA THR A 73 11.65 2.49 -21.87
C THR A 73 10.55 1.96 -20.96
N GLY A 74 9.53 1.32 -21.55
CA GLY A 74 8.42 0.77 -20.78
C GLY A 74 8.80 -0.39 -19.85
N ARG A 75 10.05 -0.85 -19.89
CA ARG A 75 10.54 -1.88 -18.98
C ARG A 75 11.02 -1.28 -17.66
N ASP A 76 11.79 -0.20 -17.72
CA ASP A 76 12.24 0.52 -16.53
C ASP A 76 11.04 1.09 -15.75
N ALA A 77 10.08 1.62 -16.51
CA ALA A 77 8.77 2.04 -16.03
C ALA A 77 8.02 1.00 -15.18
N LEU A 78 7.99 -0.24 -15.68
CA LEU A 78 7.28 -1.33 -15.05
C LEU A 78 8.01 -1.77 -13.77
N ASP A 79 9.34 -1.79 -13.80
CA ASP A 79 10.15 -2.12 -12.64
C ASP A 79 9.96 -1.09 -11.51
N ASP A 80 9.90 0.20 -11.84
CA ASP A 80 9.68 1.30 -10.88
C ASP A 80 8.27 1.28 -10.27
N ILE A 81 7.24 1.04 -11.09
CA ILE A 81 5.86 0.84 -10.62
C ILE A 81 5.79 -0.37 -9.67
N LEU A 82 6.41 -1.50 -10.03
CA LEU A 82 6.41 -2.71 -9.20
C LEU A 82 7.14 -2.49 -7.87
N LEU A 83 8.30 -1.85 -7.90
CA LEU A 83 9.06 -1.50 -6.70
C LEU A 83 8.24 -0.60 -5.76
N THR A 84 7.57 0.41 -6.32
CA THR A 84 6.73 1.36 -5.59
C THR A 84 5.52 0.70 -4.93
N ILE A 85 4.87 -0.27 -5.60
CA ILE A 85 3.64 -0.92 -5.10
C ILE A 85 3.93 -2.13 -4.19
N SER A 86 5.12 -2.74 -4.29
CA SER A 86 5.49 -4.00 -3.63
C SER A 86 5.10 -4.05 -2.14
N TRP A 87 5.65 -3.15 -1.31
CA TRP A 87 5.37 -3.11 0.13
C TRP A 87 3.97 -2.64 0.49
N PRO A 88 3.41 -1.57 -0.12
CA PRO A 88 2.01 -1.21 0.08
C PRO A 88 1.03 -2.37 -0.15
N ALA A 89 1.27 -3.18 -1.19
CA ALA A 89 0.46 -4.36 -1.49
C ALA A 89 0.60 -5.44 -0.41
N VAL A 90 1.83 -5.76 0.00
CA VAL A 90 2.11 -6.74 1.08
C VAL A 90 1.46 -6.31 2.40
N LEU A 91 1.61 -5.05 2.80
CA LEU A 91 1.04 -4.51 4.05
C LEU A 91 -0.49 -4.55 4.02
N THR A 92 -1.10 -4.21 2.88
CA THR A 92 -2.55 -4.27 2.69
C THR A 92 -3.03 -5.72 2.78
N GLY A 93 -2.39 -6.64 2.05
CA GLY A 93 -2.74 -8.07 2.05
C GLY A 93 -2.62 -8.69 3.45
N LEU A 94 -1.51 -8.43 4.15
CA LEU A 94 -1.28 -8.94 5.49
C LEU A 94 -2.33 -8.41 6.49
N GLY A 95 -2.68 -7.13 6.43
CA GLY A 95 -3.68 -6.58 7.34
C GLY A 95 -5.10 -7.09 7.05
N LEU A 96 -5.47 -7.28 5.77
CA LEU A 96 -6.73 -7.92 5.40
C LEU A 96 -6.79 -9.37 5.90
N HIS A 97 -5.72 -10.14 5.72
CA HIS A 97 -5.63 -11.51 6.20
C HIS A 97 -5.74 -11.58 7.74
N ARG A 98 -5.02 -10.72 8.46
CA ARG A 98 -5.10 -10.65 9.93
C ARG A 98 -6.51 -10.31 10.40
N ARG A 99 -7.19 -9.37 9.73
CA ARG A 99 -8.57 -9.00 10.03
C ARG A 99 -9.53 -10.16 9.82
N ALA A 100 -9.43 -10.86 8.68
CA ALA A 100 -10.28 -12.02 8.39
C ALA A 100 -10.07 -13.15 9.43
N ARG A 101 -8.82 -13.40 9.85
CA ARG A 101 -8.55 -14.39 10.92
C ARG A 101 -9.13 -13.97 12.27
N TRP A 102 -9.08 -12.69 12.61
CA TRP A 102 -9.65 -12.18 13.85
C TRP A 102 -11.19 -12.32 13.87
N GLU A 103 -11.85 -11.94 12.79
CA GLU A 103 -13.32 -12.06 12.66
C GLU A 103 -13.80 -13.51 12.73
N ARG A 104 -13.04 -14.47 12.17
CA ARG A 104 -13.34 -15.91 12.28
C ARG A 104 -13.29 -16.40 13.73
N ARG A 105 -12.24 -16.04 14.47
CA ARG A 105 -12.10 -16.42 15.89
C ARG A 105 -13.23 -15.85 16.75
N LEU A 106 -13.65 -14.61 16.50
CA LEU A 106 -14.78 -14.01 17.22
C LEU A 106 -16.09 -14.78 16.96
N ARG A 107 -16.35 -15.19 15.72
CA ARG A 107 -17.55 -15.99 15.38
C ARG A 107 -17.53 -17.37 16.04
N GLU A 108 -16.37 -18.03 16.05
CA GLU A 108 -16.18 -19.33 16.72
C GLU A 108 -16.45 -19.20 18.22
N GLN A 109 -15.90 -18.18 18.89
CA GLN A 109 -16.16 -17.93 20.31
C GLN A 109 -17.65 -17.66 20.59
N GLN A 110 -18.31 -16.86 19.76
CA GLN A 110 -19.74 -16.60 19.89
C GLN A 110 -20.59 -17.87 19.68
N ALA A 111 -20.20 -18.75 18.76
CA ALA A 111 -20.88 -20.02 18.52
C ALA A 111 -20.73 -20.98 19.72
N LEU A 112 -19.51 -21.09 20.27
CA LEU A 112 -19.24 -21.90 21.45
C LEU A 112 -19.99 -21.38 22.68
N ALA A 113 -20.03 -20.06 22.88
CA ALA A 113 -20.77 -19.45 23.98
C ALA A 113 -22.28 -19.75 23.90
N LYS A 114 -22.88 -19.71 22.69
CA LYS A 114 -24.29 -20.08 22.49
C LYS A 114 -24.56 -21.55 22.80
N LEU A 115 -23.67 -22.46 22.39
CA LEU A 115 -23.80 -23.89 22.68
C LEU A 115 -23.67 -24.17 24.18
N SER A 116 -22.71 -23.54 24.86
CA SER A 116 -22.54 -23.65 26.32
C SER A 116 -23.70 -23.06 27.11
N GLY A 117 -24.35 -22.00 26.61
CA GLY A 117 -25.56 -21.45 27.22
C GLY A 117 -26.76 -22.39 27.05
N TYR A 118 -26.91 -22.98 25.86
CA TYR A 118 -27.97 -23.94 25.55
C TYR A 118 -27.89 -25.24 26.36
N THR A 119 -26.68 -25.71 26.67
CA THR A 119 -26.49 -26.91 27.51
C THR A 119 -26.74 -26.65 28.99
N GLY A 120 -26.69 -25.40 29.46
CA GLY A 120 -27.01 -25.04 30.85
C GLY A 120 -28.50 -25.02 31.19
N GLU A 121 -29.38 -24.85 30.19
CA GLU A 121 -30.83 -24.75 30.36
C GLU A 121 -31.57 -26.10 30.34
N ARG A 122 -30.95 -27.17 29.81
CA ARG A 122 -31.51 -28.53 29.90
C ARG A 122 -31.12 -29.17 31.23
N ARG A 123 -31.67 -28.71 32.35
CA ARG A 123 -31.76 -29.56 33.54
C ARG A 123 -32.99 -30.45 33.39
N PRO A 124 -32.84 -31.78 33.28
CA PRO A 124 -33.98 -32.69 33.37
C PRO A 124 -34.55 -32.61 34.79
N GLY A 125 -35.81 -32.19 34.89
CA GLY A 125 -36.66 -32.45 36.05
C GLY A 125 -37.26 -33.84 35.96
#